data_AF-A0A6J4P9G3-F1
#
_entry.id   AF-A0A6J4P9G3-F1
#
_cell.length_a   1.000
_cell.length_b   1.000
_cell.length_c   1.000
_cell.angle_alpha   90.00
_cell.angle_beta   90.00
_cell.angle_gamma   90.00
#
_symmetry.space_group_name_H-M   'P 1'
#
loop_
_entity.id
_entity.type
_entity.pdbx_description
1 polymer ?
#
loop_
_entity_poly.entity_id
_entity_poly.type
_entity_poly.pdbx_seq_one_letter_code
_entity_poly.pdbx_strand_id
1 'polypeptide(L)'
;MSLRRTLVTGGIATTTLALALGTGFALGRTSDPSDTLRDDRIALANADLTVAASCDDLLESYVERGQELVGPYGWGQGEWVAMMEGDVSSDAGSGSSASGSASRQSMPSTSRSTSNGSGTNVQEAGVDEADTVKVTGSLLVRLQRGVLRVYDVSGAAPVELSSLPVEGIDTSSPQGLEVSHAGGELLVVDGRVVVLGGDLEDREVTVTTVDLADPSSPTVVEETVVTGELDAARLHGDVVRLVVRTPLPELDFRDPDWRGERSARSHNREQVAATTLADWLPTVDGEPVTECEDVAVPDDEAALGTTSVIALDPAEPEAWTSTAVATDAATSYFSADRFYLAEGTAERWVEDCWMSCRLPWSSSGFESDGTTSLYAFELDAEETTYVASGEVEGTIADRWSMDAVGGSLRVAVGPSAETGSYSSVVTFREDGASLVEEGRVDELGINEEIKSVRWFDDLAIIVTFRQVDPLYAVDLADPGAPRLMGELKIPGFSEYLHPLGERRLVGVGQDATLQGVTRGAQAALYDVTDLTAPRQLDVVRYPRHSVAGVATDPRQLTWLPDRRTVLTVVSSAWRSRTVWVSVLELDGGAMDNRMVPVERGSDAALVRLVPLASGEVVLVTGEDVSFLDL
;
A
#
# COMPACT_ATOMS: atom_id res chain seq x y z
N MET A 1 -53.71 0.52 55.75
CA MET A 1 -54.04 -0.65 54.91
C MET A 1 -52.90 -1.65 55.08
N SER A 2 -52.85 -2.50 56.11
CA SER A 2 -53.63 -3.72 56.37
C SER A 2 -53.43 -4.87 55.35
N LEU A 3 -52.70 -5.91 55.82
CA LEU A 3 -52.79 -7.36 55.50
C LEU A 3 -52.16 -7.81 54.16
N ARG A 4 -51.40 -8.92 54.04
CA ARG A 4 -51.26 -10.21 54.78
C ARG A 4 -49.93 -10.88 54.36
N ARG A 5 -49.12 -11.44 55.27
CA ARG A 5 -48.91 -12.89 55.58
C ARG A 5 -48.58 -13.76 54.34
N THR A 6 -47.54 -14.60 54.34
CA THR A 6 -47.48 -15.87 55.11
C THR A 6 -46.05 -16.45 55.18
N LEU A 7 -45.72 -17.04 56.33
CA LEU A 7 -44.56 -17.89 56.64
C LEU A 7 -44.58 -19.23 55.88
N VAL A 8 -43.44 -19.92 55.75
CA VAL A 8 -43.17 -21.21 56.45
C VAL A 8 -41.74 -21.71 56.18
N THR A 9 -41.14 -22.08 57.32
CA THR A 9 -39.91 -22.78 57.70
C THR A 9 -39.60 -24.14 57.07
N GLY A 10 -38.29 -24.46 57.05
CA GLY A 10 -37.72 -25.80 57.31
C GLY A 10 -36.72 -26.25 56.24
N GLY A 11 -35.49 -26.70 56.50
CA GLY A 11 -34.76 -26.94 57.74
C GLY A 11 -33.38 -27.56 57.41
N ILE A 12 -32.37 -27.13 58.15
CA ILE A 12 -31.23 -27.88 58.72
C ILE A 12 -30.53 -28.95 57.84
N ALA A 13 -29.26 -28.68 57.52
CA ALA A 13 -28.16 -29.62 57.79
C ALA A 13 -26.85 -28.86 58.07
N THR A 14 -26.48 -28.88 59.35
CA THR A 14 -25.13 -28.70 59.90
C THR A 14 -24.13 -29.63 59.18
N THR A 15 -22.82 -29.38 59.09
CA THR A 15 -21.89 -29.33 60.22
C THR A 15 -20.47 -28.93 59.74
N THR A 16 -19.83 -27.99 60.47
CA THR A 16 -18.39 -27.93 60.89
C THR A 16 -17.27 -27.88 59.85
N LEU A 17 -16.13 -27.19 60.02
CA LEU A 17 -15.51 -26.23 60.96
C LEU A 17 -14.09 -26.06 60.35
N ALA A 18 -13.48 -24.89 60.17
CA ALA A 18 -12.64 -24.27 61.21
C ALA A 18 -12.04 -22.94 60.75
N LEU A 19 -11.99 -22.02 61.73
CA LEU A 19 -11.26 -20.74 61.82
C LEU A 19 -9.74 -20.91 61.56
N ALA A 20 -8.93 -19.88 61.25
CA ALA A 20 -8.84 -18.59 61.94
C ALA A 20 -8.02 -17.51 61.20
N LEU A 21 -8.51 -16.28 61.32
CA LEU A 21 -7.87 -15.00 61.67
C LEU A 21 -6.50 -14.59 61.06
N GLY A 22 -6.55 -13.47 60.33
CA GLY A 22 -5.45 -12.51 60.18
C GLY A 22 -6.01 -11.11 59.90
N THR A 23 -5.94 -10.22 60.88
CA THR A 23 -6.34 -8.80 60.84
C THR A 23 -5.29 -7.92 60.16
N GLY A 24 -5.67 -6.88 59.40
CA GLY A 24 -4.74 -5.78 59.10
C GLY A 24 -5.19 -4.74 58.08
N PHE A 25 -5.77 -3.64 58.59
CA PHE A 25 -5.65 -2.25 58.13
C PHE A 25 -6.13 -1.79 56.73
N ALA A 26 -7.10 -0.86 56.78
CA ALA A 26 -7.46 0.05 55.71
C ALA A 26 -6.43 1.19 55.57
N LEU A 27 -6.08 1.52 54.33
CA LEU A 27 -5.74 2.88 53.91
C LEU A 27 -6.42 3.13 52.57
N GLY A 28 -7.47 3.96 52.59
CA GLY A 28 -8.04 4.51 51.37
C GLY A 28 -7.04 5.44 50.70
N ARG A 29 -6.78 5.22 49.42
CA ARG A 29 -6.39 6.27 48.51
C ARG A 29 -7.65 6.72 47.78
N THR A 30 -7.90 8.02 47.88
CA THR A 30 -8.84 8.75 47.04
C THR A 30 -8.40 8.54 45.60
N SER A 31 -9.21 7.85 44.80
CA SER A 31 -9.12 7.91 43.35
C SER A 31 -9.45 9.33 42.93
N ASP A 32 -8.49 9.99 42.30
CA ASP A 32 -8.67 11.26 41.63
C ASP A 32 -9.61 11.03 40.43
N PRO A 33 -10.68 11.82 40.20
CA PRO A 33 -11.60 11.59 39.09
C PRO A 33 -11.05 12.04 37.72
N SER A 34 -9.75 12.32 37.61
CA SER A 34 -9.11 12.76 36.36
C SER A 34 -8.41 11.63 35.58
N ASP A 35 -8.53 10.38 36.01
CA ASP A 35 -7.82 9.23 35.41
C ASP A 35 -8.73 8.31 34.57
N THR A 36 -9.78 8.88 33.98
CA THR A 36 -10.64 8.17 33.03
C THR A 36 -10.80 9.04 31.81
N LEU A 37 -9.84 8.88 30.88
CA LEU A 37 -9.84 9.09 29.43
C LEU A 37 -8.35 9.12 29.02
N ARG A 38 -7.65 7.99 29.23
CA ARG A 38 -6.53 7.67 28.34
C ARG A 38 -7.19 7.02 27.13
N ASP A 39 -7.06 7.71 26.01
CA ASP A 39 -7.47 7.25 24.70
C ASP A 39 -6.47 6.16 24.31
N ASP A 40 -6.78 4.91 24.63
CA ASP A 40 -5.86 3.80 24.35
C ASP A 40 -5.82 3.60 22.83
N ARG A 41 -4.80 4.19 22.18
CA ARG A 41 -4.53 4.13 20.72
C ARG A 41 -4.24 2.73 20.19
N ILE A 42 -4.12 1.76 21.09
CA ILE A 42 -4.05 0.34 20.78
C ILE A 42 -5.18 -0.36 21.52
N ALA A 43 -6.20 -0.80 20.78
CA ALA A 43 -7.28 -1.60 21.33
C ALA A 43 -6.83 -3.06 21.46
N LEU A 44 -6.12 -3.38 22.55
CA LEU A 44 -5.63 -4.73 22.81
C LEU A 44 -6.74 -5.69 23.20
N ALA A 45 -7.08 -6.65 22.32
CA ALA A 45 -7.85 -7.83 22.70
C ALA A 45 -7.38 -9.16 22.07
N ASN A 46 -6.26 -9.19 21.32
CA ASN A 46 -5.76 -10.39 20.66
C ASN A 46 -4.43 -10.91 21.25
N ALA A 47 -4.20 -12.21 21.08
CA ALA A 47 -3.03 -12.91 21.60
C ALA A 47 -1.76 -12.74 20.74
N ASP A 48 -1.92 -12.29 19.49
CA ASP A 48 -0.85 -12.32 18.47
C ASP A 48 -0.07 -10.98 18.36
N LEU A 49 -0.45 -9.98 19.18
CA LEU A 49 0.19 -8.69 19.28
C LEU A 49 0.15 -8.21 20.73
N THR A 50 1.30 -7.78 21.26
CA THR A 50 1.41 -7.23 22.60
C THR A 50 1.82 -5.76 22.54
N VAL A 51 1.35 -4.95 23.49
CA VAL A 51 1.98 -3.64 23.74
C VAL A 51 3.08 -3.87 24.76
N ALA A 52 4.24 -3.29 24.49
CA ALA A 52 5.33 -3.33 25.45
C ALA A 52 4.88 -2.67 26.77
N ALA A 53 5.05 -3.38 27.89
CA ALA A 53 4.63 -2.86 29.19
C ALA A 53 5.48 -1.65 29.65
N SER A 54 6.63 -1.44 28.99
CA SER A 54 7.51 -0.28 29.14
C SER A 54 8.43 -0.13 27.93
N CYS A 55 9.07 1.04 27.79
CA CYS A 55 10.11 1.26 26.79
C CYS A 55 11.30 0.27 26.90
N ASP A 56 11.62 -0.17 28.11
CA ASP A 56 12.69 -1.16 28.32
C ASP A 56 12.30 -2.52 27.74
N ASP A 57 11.04 -2.93 27.91
CA ASP A 57 10.52 -4.19 27.35
C ASP A 57 10.47 -4.15 25.81
N LEU A 58 10.11 -2.99 25.24
CA LEU A 58 10.12 -2.79 23.78
C LEU A 58 11.54 -2.94 23.22
N LEU A 59 12.50 -2.25 23.84
CA LEU A 59 13.90 -2.33 23.43
C LEU A 59 14.46 -3.75 23.60
N GLU A 60 14.10 -4.44 24.69
CA GLU A 60 14.49 -5.84 24.92
C GLU A 60 13.97 -6.74 23.78
N SER A 61 12.72 -6.58 23.34
CA SER A 61 12.17 -7.33 22.20
C SER A 61 12.97 -7.11 20.90
N TYR A 62 13.27 -5.86 20.54
CA TYR A 62 14.10 -5.57 19.37
C TYR A 62 15.49 -6.18 19.48
N VAL A 63 16.14 -6.04 20.63
CA VAL A 63 17.49 -6.56 20.87
C VAL A 63 17.47 -8.09 20.80
N GLU A 64 16.52 -8.77 21.44
CA GLU A 64 16.41 -10.23 21.42
C GLU A 64 16.24 -10.77 20.00
N ARG A 65 15.25 -10.27 19.24
CA ARG A 65 15.05 -10.63 17.83
C ARG A 65 16.29 -10.30 16.98
N GLY A 66 16.95 -9.18 17.24
CA GLY A 66 18.21 -8.79 16.61
C GLY A 66 19.37 -9.74 16.92
N GLN A 67 19.47 -10.29 18.13
CA GLN A 67 20.51 -11.24 18.53
C GLN A 67 20.40 -12.59 17.79
N GLU A 68 19.18 -12.97 17.43
CA GLU A 68 18.89 -14.16 16.62
C GLU A 68 19.29 -13.95 15.16
N LEU A 69 19.02 -12.77 14.61
CA LEU A 69 19.31 -12.42 13.23
C LEU A 69 20.80 -12.16 12.96
N VAL A 70 21.52 -11.55 13.90
CA VAL A 70 22.89 -11.07 13.67
C VAL A 70 23.94 -12.18 13.56
N GLY A 71 24.68 -12.15 12.46
CA GLY A 71 25.74 -13.08 12.11
C GLY A 71 27.15 -12.50 12.22
N PRO A 72 28.18 -13.27 11.84
CA PRO A 72 29.56 -12.81 11.78
C PRO A 72 29.81 -11.79 10.66
N TYR A 73 28.86 -11.58 9.76
CA TYR A 73 28.91 -10.61 8.66
C TYR A 73 27.84 -9.49 8.81
N GLY A 74 27.24 -9.34 10.00
CA GLY A 74 26.18 -8.37 10.27
C GLY A 74 24.76 -8.94 10.16
N TRP A 75 23.81 -8.15 9.66
CA TRP A 75 22.44 -8.58 9.37
C TRP A 75 22.44 -9.55 8.18
N GLY A 76 21.92 -10.77 8.35
CA GLY A 76 21.84 -11.76 7.27
C GLY A 76 23.15 -12.56 7.05
N GLN A 77 23.03 -13.89 6.97
CA GLN A 77 24.16 -14.80 6.93
C GLN A 77 24.70 -15.02 5.51
N GLY A 78 25.94 -14.61 5.22
CA GLY A 78 26.89 -15.35 4.36
C GLY A 78 26.42 -15.95 3.02
N GLU A 79 25.50 -15.31 2.29
CA GLU A 79 24.84 -15.89 1.10
C GLU A 79 25.75 -16.24 -0.08
N TRP A 80 26.98 -15.70 -0.15
CA TRP A 80 27.90 -16.01 -1.25
C TRP A 80 28.46 -17.44 -1.22
N VAL A 81 28.38 -18.16 -0.09
CA VAL A 81 29.01 -19.49 0.07
C VAL A 81 28.04 -20.65 -0.16
N ALA A 82 26.73 -20.46 0.04
CA ALA A 82 25.73 -21.52 -0.08
C ALA A 82 25.26 -21.79 -1.52
N MET A 83 25.43 -20.85 -2.45
CA MET A 83 24.97 -20.97 -3.84
C MET A 83 25.76 -21.97 -4.73
N MET A 84 26.77 -22.68 -4.21
CA MET A 84 27.52 -23.68 -4.97
C MET A 84 27.05 -25.13 -4.78
N GLU A 85 26.15 -25.43 -3.84
CA GLU A 85 25.81 -26.81 -3.48
C GLU A 85 24.30 -27.01 -3.25
N GLY A 86 23.50 -27.11 -4.31
CA GLY A 86 22.08 -27.48 -4.16
C GLY A 86 21.38 -27.82 -5.47
N ASP A 87 21.25 -29.12 -5.76
CA ASP A 87 20.62 -29.73 -6.93
C ASP A 87 19.11 -29.93 -6.66
N VAL A 88 18.21 -29.47 -7.55
CA VAL A 88 16.75 -29.53 -7.34
C VAL A 88 16.12 -30.51 -8.34
N SER A 89 15.39 -31.50 -7.82
CA SER A 89 14.61 -32.47 -8.61
C SER A 89 13.11 -32.24 -8.42
N SER A 90 12.36 -32.36 -9.53
CA SER A 90 10.92 -32.09 -9.63
C SER A 90 10.13 -33.39 -9.83
N ASP A 91 8.91 -33.44 -9.29
CA ASP A 91 7.90 -34.39 -9.77
C ASP A 91 6.48 -33.82 -9.64
N ALA A 92 5.60 -34.21 -10.58
CA ALA A 92 4.27 -33.62 -10.82
C ALA A 92 3.14 -34.66 -10.64
N GLY A 93 1.97 -34.22 -10.17
CA GLY A 93 0.75 -35.04 -10.06
C GLY A 93 -0.53 -34.27 -10.38
N SER A 94 -1.44 -34.89 -11.15
CA SER A 94 -2.67 -34.33 -11.73
C SER A 94 -3.93 -34.89 -11.07
N GLY A 95 -5.00 -34.10 -10.95
CA GLY A 95 -6.35 -34.55 -10.57
C GLY A 95 -7.45 -33.56 -10.97
N SER A 96 -8.61 -34.06 -11.42
CA SER A 96 -9.69 -33.32 -12.12
C SER A 96 -10.92 -32.98 -11.25
N SER A 97 -11.56 -31.87 -11.59
CA SER A 97 -12.73 -31.23 -10.95
C SER A 97 -14.10 -31.84 -11.32
N ALA A 98 -15.14 -31.56 -10.51
CA ALA A 98 -16.55 -31.84 -10.82
C ALA A 98 -17.45 -30.63 -10.46
N SER A 99 -18.35 -30.26 -11.37
CA SER A 99 -19.25 -29.09 -11.24
C SER A 99 -20.60 -29.43 -10.58
N GLY A 100 -21.15 -28.50 -9.81
CA GLY A 100 -22.56 -28.43 -9.43
C GLY A 100 -23.15 -27.06 -9.74
N SER A 101 -24.33 -26.99 -10.37
CA SER A 101 -24.98 -25.76 -10.80
C SER A 101 -25.77 -25.09 -9.67
N ALA A 102 -25.61 -23.76 -9.51
CA ALA A 102 -26.44 -22.93 -8.65
C ALA A 102 -27.38 -22.01 -9.45
N SER A 103 -28.50 -21.66 -8.81
CA SER A 103 -29.60 -20.84 -9.28
C SER A 103 -29.26 -19.35 -9.37
N ARG A 104 -29.87 -18.66 -10.34
CA ARG A 104 -29.67 -17.24 -10.68
C ARG A 104 -30.06 -16.30 -9.53
N GLN A 105 -29.08 -15.59 -9.00
CA GLN A 105 -29.23 -14.33 -8.26
C GLN A 105 -28.73 -13.16 -9.13
N SER A 106 -29.07 -11.93 -8.71
CA SER A 106 -28.75 -10.69 -9.41
C SER A 106 -27.24 -10.52 -9.59
N MET A 107 -26.81 -10.02 -10.75
CA MET A 107 -25.38 -9.85 -11.09
C MET A 107 -24.77 -8.64 -10.35
N PRO A 108 -23.54 -8.76 -9.84
CA PRO A 108 -22.80 -7.62 -9.28
C PRO A 108 -22.41 -6.60 -10.37
N SER A 109 -22.08 -5.37 -9.98
CA SER A 109 -21.85 -4.24 -10.90
C SER A 109 -20.48 -3.57 -10.70
N THR A 110 -19.93 -2.94 -11.75
CA THR A 110 -18.58 -2.32 -11.70
C THR A 110 -18.58 -0.85 -11.26
N SER A 111 -19.35 -0.47 -10.24
CA SER A 111 -19.31 0.90 -9.69
C SER A 111 -18.14 1.11 -8.72
N ARG A 112 -17.02 1.68 -9.19
CA ARG A 112 -16.12 2.59 -8.43
C ARG A 112 -15.06 3.17 -9.41
N SER A 113 -15.29 4.39 -9.91
CA SER A 113 -14.30 5.18 -10.65
C SER A 113 -14.19 6.52 -9.95
N THR A 114 -13.01 6.88 -9.44
CA THR A 114 -12.79 8.18 -8.80
C THR A 114 -11.42 8.73 -9.17
N SER A 115 -11.38 9.69 -10.09
CA SER A 115 -10.40 10.78 -10.00
C SER A 115 -10.90 11.74 -8.94
N ASN A 116 -10.07 12.14 -7.96
CA ASN A 116 -10.49 13.09 -6.93
C ASN A 116 -10.30 14.55 -7.40
N GLY A 117 -10.86 15.52 -6.66
CA GLY A 117 -10.80 16.96 -7.01
C GLY A 117 -9.39 17.54 -7.10
N SER A 118 -8.38 16.82 -6.58
CA SER A 118 -6.95 17.12 -6.65
C SER A 118 -6.32 16.88 -8.02
N GLY A 119 -7.02 16.16 -8.90
CA GLY A 119 -6.55 15.80 -10.25
C GLY A 119 -5.73 14.51 -10.33
N THR A 120 -5.48 13.83 -9.20
CA THR A 120 -4.79 12.54 -9.13
C THR A 120 -5.76 11.39 -9.40
N ASN A 121 -5.32 10.36 -10.14
CA ASN A 121 -6.03 9.09 -10.27
C ASN A 121 -5.75 8.24 -9.03
N VAL A 122 -6.73 8.14 -8.13
CA VAL A 122 -6.57 7.52 -6.80
C VAL A 122 -7.12 6.09 -6.77
N GLN A 123 -6.60 5.29 -5.84
CA GLN A 123 -7.11 3.96 -5.55
C GLN A 123 -8.50 4.01 -4.91
N GLU A 124 -8.63 4.81 -3.83
CA GLU A 124 -9.85 4.89 -3.02
C GLU A 124 -10.54 6.25 -3.11
N ALA A 125 -11.87 6.19 -3.14
CA ALA A 125 -12.69 7.39 -3.12
C ALA A 125 -12.58 8.10 -1.76
N GLY A 126 -12.22 9.39 -1.78
CA GLY A 126 -12.10 10.18 -0.54
C GLY A 126 -10.73 10.10 0.13
N VAL A 127 -9.80 9.30 -0.41
CA VAL A 127 -8.39 9.25 0.02
C VAL A 127 -7.55 9.86 -1.10
N ASP A 128 -6.93 11.01 -0.85
CA ASP A 128 -6.01 11.61 -1.82
C ASP A 128 -4.59 11.09 -1.62
N GLU A 129 -3.83 10.93 -2.70
CA GLU A 129 -2.49 10.31 -2.71
C GLU A 129 -1.45 11.34 -3.11
N ALA A 130 -0.26 11.33 -2.51
CA ALA A 130 0.79 12.25 -2.93
C ALA A 130 1.15 12.08 -4.43
N ASP A 131 1.41 13.19 -5.12
CA ASP A 131 1.83 13.18 -6.52
C ASP A 131 2.74 14.38 -6.82
N THR A 132 3.39 14.42 -7.98
CA THR A 132 4.23 15.55 -8.40
C THR A 132 3.42 16.78 -8.85
N VAL A 133 2.12 16.60 -9.12
CA VAL A 133 1.21 17.65 -9.60
C VAL A 133 -0.13 17.53 -8.89
N LYS A 134 -0.67 18.65 -8.42
CA LYS A 134 -2.01 18.75 -7.81
C LYS A 134 -2.74 19.98 -8.31
N VAL A 135 -4.07 19.92 -8.27
CA VAL A 135 -4.95 21.05 -8.58
C VAL A 135 -5.78 21.41 -7.34
N THR A 136 -5.90 22.70 -7.08
CA THR A 136 -6.80 23.25 -6.04
C THR A 136 -7.50 24.49 -6.57
N GLY A 137 -8.82 24.41 -6.76
CA GLY A 137 -9.59 25.47 -7.40
C GLY A 137 -9.09 25.79 -8.80
N SER A 138 -8.58 27.02 -9.00
CA SER A 138 -7.98 27.49 -10.26
C SER A 138 -6.45 27.37 -10.30
N LEU A 139 -5.85 26.77 -9.29
CA LEU A 139 -4.40 26.64 -9.18
C LEU A 139 -3.96 25.23 -9.56
N LEU A 140 -2.85 25.15 -10.28
CA LEU A 140 -2.07 23.93 -10.41
C LEU A 140 -0.75 24.13 -9.67
N VAL A 141 -0.44 23.20 -8.77
CA VAL A 141 0.79 23.15 -8.01
C VAL A 141 1.61 21.98 -8.51
N ARG A 142 2.90 22.21 -8.80
CA ARG A 142 3.81 21.20 -9.32
C ARG A 142 5.12 21.24 -8.56
N LEU A 143 5.63 20.09 -8.18
CA LEU A 143 7.02 19.93 -7.75
C LEU A 143 7.88 19.46 -8.94
N GLN A 144 9.02 20.10 -9.13
CA GLN A 144 9.95 19.76 -10.21
C GLN A 144 11.38 20.07 -9.76
N ARG A 145 12.23 19.05 -9.63
CA ARG A 145 13.65 19.17 -9.31
C ARG A 145 13.91 20.08 -8.09
N GLY A 146 13.18 19.85 -6.99
CA GLY A 146 13.29 20.64 -5.75
C GLY A 146 12.69 22.04 -5.83
N VAL A 147 11.89 22.35 -6.86
CA VAL A 147 11.21 23.64 -6.99
C VAL A 147 9.71 23.43 -7.05
N LEU A 148 9.00 24.01 -6.08
CA LEU A 148 7.56 24.11 -6.06
C LEU A 148 7.13 25.27 -6.98
N ARG A 149 6.32 24.98 -7.99
CA ARG A 149 5.79 25.96 -8.96
C ARG A 149 4.28 26.02 -8.85
N VAL A 150 3.74 27.22 -8.92
CA VAL A 150 2.30 27.48 -8.83
C VAL A 150 1.85 28.15 -10.12
N TYR A 151 0.77 27.66 -10.71
CA TYR A 151 0.20 28.14 -11.97
C TYR A 151 -1.27 28.51 -11.79
N ASP A 152 -1.73 29.58 -12.44
CA ASP A 152 -3.14 29.83 -12.70
C ASP A 152 -3.56 29.10 -13.98
N VAL A 153 -4.59 28.25 -13.87
CA VAL A 153 -5.15 27.45 -14.97
C VAL A 153 -6.60 27.83 -15.30
N SER A 154 -7.07 28.99 -14.85
CA SER A 154 -8.42 29.49 -15.16
C SER A 154 -8.55 30.22 -16.50
N GLY A 155 -7.41 30.63 -17.07
CA GLY A 155 -7.34 31.40 -18.31
C GLY A 155 -7.31 30.53 -19.58
N ALA A 156 -7.03 31.17 -20.72
CA ALA A 156 -6.90 30.49 -22.01
C ALA A 156 -5.57 29.72 -22.18
N ALA A 157 -4.63 29.90 -21.26
CA ALA A 157 -3.38 29.15 -21.16
C ALA A 157 -2.92 29.17 -19.69
N PRO A 158 -2.22 28.12 -19.22
CA PRO A 158 -1.58 28.14 -17.90
C PRO A 158 -0.58 29.29 -17.77
N VAL A 159 -0.57 29.96 -16.62
CA VAL A 159 0.36 31.07 -16.31
C VAL A 159 1.06 30.77 -14.98
N GLU A 160 2.39 30.66 -15.00
CA GLU A 160 3.18 30.53 -13.76
C GLU A 160 3.04 31.82 -12.92
N LEU A 161 2.65 31.66 -11.66
CA LEU A 161 2.50 32.73 -10.67
C LEU A 161 3.76 32.88 -9.83
N SER A 162 4.36 31.76 -9.41
CA SER A 162 5.53 31.75 -8.53
C SER A 162 6.34 30.46 -8.64
N SER A 163 7.58 30.53 -8.18
CA SER A 163 8.47 29.39 -7.96
C SER A 163 9.16 29.53 -6.59
N LEU A 164 9.15 28.47 -5.79
CA LEU A 164 9.76 28.40 -4.46
C LEU A 164 10.70 27.18 -4.41
N PRO A 165 12.02 27.36 -4.24
CA PRO A 165 12.91 26.25 -3.92
C PRO A 165 12.52 25.61 -2.59
N VAL A 166 12.54 24.28 -2.53
CA VAL A 166 12.26 23.47 -1.34
C VAL A 166 13.49 22.58 -1.09
N GLU A 167 13.92 22.49 0.16
CA GLU A 167 15.07 21.67 0.58
C GLU A 167 14.64 20.20 0.79
N GLY A 168 15.59 19.30 1.08
CA GLY A 168 15.27 17.90 1.37
C GLY A 168 14.76 17.05 0.20
N ILE A 169 14.99 17.47 -1.04
CA ILE A 169 14.60 16.73 -2.25
C ILE A 169 15.85 16.18 -2.96
N ASP A 170 15.96 14.85 -3.10
CA ASP A 170 16.98 14.23 -3.91
C ASP A 170 16.69 14.42 -5.41
N THR A 171 17.35 15.41 -6.00
CA THR A 171 17.24 15.71 -7.43
C THR A 171 18.00 14.74 -8.34
N SER A 172 18.79 13.83 -7.78
CA SER A 172 19.48 12.77 -8.52
C SER A 172 18.60 11.53 -8.71
N SER A 173 17.64 11.31 -7.81
CA SER A 173 16.63 10.26 -7.91
C SER A 173 15.57 10.55 -8.98
N PRO A 174 15.05 9.51 -9.68
CA PRO A 174 13.96 9.68 -10.63
C PRO A 174 12.70 10.22 -9.96
N GLN A 175 12.17 11.35 -10.44
CA GLN A 175 10.92 11.93 -9.96
C GLN A 175 9.71 11.28 -10.64
N GLY A 176 8.60 11.14 -9.89
CA GLY A 176 7.33 10.64 -10.41
C GLY A 176 7.25 9.12 -10.59
N LEU A 177 8.18 8.37 -9.98
CA LEU A 177 8.04 6.93 -9.79
C LEU A 177 7.51 6.67 -8.37
N GLU A 178 6.43 5.90 -8.26
CA GLU A 178 5.80 5.54 -6.98
C GLU A 178 6.79 4.85 -6.01
N VAL A 179 7.82 4.20 -6.53
CA VAL A 179 8.76 3.37 -5.76
C VAL A 179 9.77 4.18 -4.93
N SER A 180 10.07 5.42 -5.31
CA SER A 180 11.23 6.11 -4.72
C SER A 180 10.86 7.22 -3.74
N HIS A 181 9.75 7.96 -3.92
CA HIS A 181 9.35 9.20 -3.21
C HIS A 181 10.43 10.31 -3.02
N ALA A 182 11.72 9.99 -3.08
CA ALA A 182 12.90 10.84 -2.88
C ALA A 182 13.01 11.93 -3.94
N GLY A 183 12.52 11.66 -5.15
CA GLY A 183 12.34 12.65 -6.20
C GLY A 183 11.28 13.72 -5.87
N GLY A 184 10.53 13.53 -4.79
CA GLY A 184 9.60 14.48 -4.22
C GLY A 184 8.17 14.34 -4.75
N GLU A 185 7.20 14.43 -3.84
CA GLU A 185 5.77 14.48 -4.12
C GLU A 185 5.09 15.54 -3.25
N LEU A 186 3.81 15.82 -3.50
CA LEU A 186 3.06 16.81 -2.76
C LEU A 186 1.58 16.44 -2.59
N LEU A 187 1.02 16.93 -1.49
CA LEU A 187 -0.41 16.97 -1.19
C LEU A 187 -0.86 18.44 -1.08
N VAL A 188 -2.13 18.71 -1.37
CA VAL A 188 -2.70 20.05 -1.26
C VAL A 188 -4.01 19.99 -0.50
N VAL A 189 -4.12 20.78 0.56
CA VAL A 189 -5.31 20.86 1.41
C VAL A 189 -5.43 22.26 2.00
N ASP A 190 -6.64 22.83 1.96
CA ASP A 190 -6.98 24.09 2.64
C ASP A 190 -5.97 25.25 2.51
N GLY A 191 -5.48 25.46 1.28
CA GLY A 191 -4.53 26.54 1.00
C GLY A 191 -3.12 26.26 1.50
N ARG A 192 -2.80 25.00 1.82
CA ARG A 192 -1.46 24.53 2.13
C ARG A 192 -1.00 23.48 1.15
N VAL A 193 0.31 23.40 0.99
CA VAL A 193 0.99 22.35 0.25
C VAL A 193 1.91 21.63 1.21
N VAL A 194 1.75 20.31 1.32
CA VAL A 194 2.72 19.46 2.04
C VAL A 194 3.61 18.83 0.99
N VAL A 195 4.88 19.23 0.97
CA VAL A 195 5.91 18.66 0.10
C VAL A 195 6.63 17.58 0.87
N LEU A 196 6.73 16.41 0.26
CA LEU A 196 7.38 15.24 0.80
C LEU A 196 8.63 14.98 -0.02
N GLY A 197 9.76 14.98 0.64
CA GLY A 197 11.07 14.68 0.09
C GLY A 197 11.72 13.53 0.81
N GLY A 198 12.83 13.06 0.27
CA GLY A 198 13.66 12.12 1.00
C GLY A 198 15.04 11.98 0.42
N ASP A 199 15.92 11.39 1.23
CA ASP A 199 17.26 11.00 0.88
C ASP A 199 17.40 9.49 1.06
N LEU A 200 17.67 8.78 -0.04
CA LEU A 200 17.82 7.33 -0.02
C LEU A 200 19.15 6.87 0.58
N GLU A 201 20.18 7.72 0.56
CA GLU A 201 21.48 7.41 1.17
C GLU A 201 21.40 7.58 2.69
N ASP A 202 20.79 8.67 3.17
CA ASP A 202 20.70 8.99 4.60
C ASP A 202 19.45 8.40 5.28
N ARG A 203 18.51 7.81 4.52
CA ARG A 203 17.20 7.32 5.00
C ARG A 203 16.46 8.37 5.81
N GLU A 204 16.16 9.48 5.16
CA GLU A 204 15.41 10.59 5.76
C GLU A 204 14.20 10.94 4.90
N VAL A 205 13.12 11.36 5.56
CA VAL A 205 11.91 11.92 4.97
C VAL A 205 11.82 13.38 5.39
N THR A 206 11.87 14.30 4.43
CA THR A 206 11.65 15.73 4.68
C THR A 206 10.19 16.07 4.42
N VAL A 207 9.52 16.65 5.40
CA VAL A 207 8.13 17.12 5.32
C VAL A 207 8.14 18.63 5.41
N THR A 208 7.88 19.31 4.29
CA THR A 208 7.84 20.78 4.21
C THR A 208 6.40 21.25 4.01
N THR A 209 5.87 21.98 4.98
CA THR A 209 4.55 22.62 4.86
C THR A 209 4.70 24.03 4.31
N VAL A 210 3.98 24.34 3.23
CA VAL A 210 4.02 25.62 2.53
C VAL A 210 2.64 26.28 2.56
N ASP A 211 2.57 27.55 2.95
CA ASP A 211 1.37 28.38 2.87
C ASP A 211 1.16 28.90 1.43
N LEU A 212 -0.05 28.69 0.91
CA LEU A 212 -0.51 29.08 -0.42
C LEU A 212 -1.61 30.17 -0.36
N ALA A 213 -1.78 30.84 0.79
CA ALA A 213 -2.75 31.95 0.93
C ALA A 213 -2.50 33.09 -0.08
N ASP A 214 -1.23 33.38 -0.40
CA ASP A 214 -0.84 34.19 -1.57
C ASP A 214 -0.09 33.32 -2.59
N PRO A 215 -0.76 32.81 -3.64
CA PRO A 215 -0.14 31.91 -4.62
C PRO A 215 0.91 32.59 -5.50
N SER A 216 1.09 33.92 -5.41
CA SER A 216 2.17 34.64 -6.09
C SER A 216 3.44 34.75 -5.24
N SER A 217 3.36 34.42 -3.94
CA SER A 217 4.46 34.49 -3.00
C SER A 217 4.31 33.45 -1.87
N PRO A 218 4.29 32.14 -2.19
CA PRO A 218 4.19 31.08 -1.19
C PRO A 218 5.37 31.10 -0.22
N THR A 219 5.13 30.68 1.02
CA THR A 219 6.15 30.65 2.09
C THR A 219 6.16 29.33 2.82
N VAL A 220 7.36 28.81 3.10
CA VAL A 220 7.53 27.67 4.01
C VAL A 220 7.07 28.09 5.41
N VAL A 221 6.18 27.29 5.99
CA VAL A 221 5.65 27.44 7.36
C VAL A 221 6.48 26.61 8.32
N GLU A 222 6.71 25.35 7.95
CA GLU A 222 7.38 24.35 8.79
C GLU A 222 8.16 23.38 7.91
N GLU A 223 9.27 22.87 8.45
CA GLU A 223 10.07 21.82 7.81
C GLU A 223 10.56 20.85 8.89
N THR A 224 10.19 19.58 8.75
CA THR A 224 10.54 18.52 9.68
C THR A 224 11.25 17.40 8.94
N VAL A 225 12.35 16.91 9.51
CA VAL A 225 13.08 15.75 8.98
C VAL A 225 12.84 14.56 9.90
N VAL A 226 12.30 13.48 9.34
CA VAL A 226 12.00 12.23 10.03
C VAL A 226 12.95 11.15 9.52
N THR A 227 13.65 10.44 10.41
CA THR A 227 14.48 9.30 9.98
C THR A 227 13.60 8.11 9.56
N GLY A 228 13.94 7.47 8.45
CA GLY A 228 13.23 6.34 7.87
C GLY A 228 13.01 6.47 6.36
N GLU A 229 12.27 5.51 5.81
CA GLU A 229 11.90 5.45 4.40
C GLU A 229 10.39 5.70 4.27
N LEU A 230 9.98 6.68 3.44
CA LEU A 230 8.56 6.92 3.19
C LEU A 230 8.00 5.82 2.29
N ASP A 231 7.01 5.08 2.78
CA ASP A 231 6.30 4.03 2.04
C ASP A 231 5.04 4.58 1.36
N ALA A 232 4.30 5.43 2.07
CA ALA A 232 3.08 6.02 1.55
C ALA A 232 2.76 7.35 2.23
N ALA A 233 2.14 8.25 1.48
CA ALA A 233 1.49 9.44 2.03
C ALA A 233 0.07 9.59 1.49
N ARG A 234 -0.87 9.85 2.40
CA ARG A 234 -2.30 9.94 2.11
C ARG A 234 -2.93 11.13 2.82
N LEU A 235 -3.90 11.75 2.18
CA LEU A 235 -4.73 12.80 2.77
C LEU A 235 -6.15 12.28 2.96
N HIS A 236 -6.63 12.33 4.21
CA HIS A 236 -7.98 11.94 4.62
C HIS A 236 -8.66 13.14 5.27
N GLY A 237 -9.65 13.73 4.59
CA GLY A 237 -10.19 15.02 5.00
C GLY A 237 -9.07 16.06 5.03
N ASP A 238 -8.74 16.55 6.22
CA ASP A 238 -7.72 17.58 6.44
C ASP A 238 -6.39 17.02 6.98
N VAL A 239 -6.32 15.70 7.23
CA VAL A 239 -5.18 15.06 7.89
C VAL A 239 -4.27 14.36 6.88
N VAL A 240 -2.99 14.71 6.91
CA VAL A 240 -1.93 14.01 6.17
C VAL A 240 -1.38 12.88 7.04
N ARG A 241 -1.39 11.65 6.50
CA ARG A 241 -0.82 10.46 7.12
C ARG A 241 0.38 9.98 6.31
N LEU A 242 1.50 9.79 6.99
CA LEU A 242 2.76 9.29 6.44
C LEU A 242 3.02 7.91 7.01
N VAL A 243 3.26 6.93 6.14
CA VAL A 243 3.75 5.60 6.53
C VAL A 243 5.26 5.62 6.38
N VAL A 244 5.97 5.57 7.50
CA VAL A 244 7.44 5.61 7.56
C VAL A 244 7.96 4.28 8.06
N ARG A 245 8.84 3.66 7.28
CA ARG A 245 9.51 2.42 7.62
C ARG A 245 10.89 2.70 8.20
N THR A 246 11.20 2.04 9.30
CA THR A 246 12.53 2.03 9.91
C THR A 246 13.07 0.60 9.79
N PRO A 247 13.94 0.34 8.80
CA PRO A 247 14.54 -0.98 8.61
C PRO A 247 15.58 -1.26 9.72
N LEU A 248 16.32 -2.36 9.59
CA LEU A 248 17.39 -2.71 10.52
C LEU A 248 18.44 -1.58 10.65
N PRO A 249 18.91 -1.26 11.87
CA PRO A 249 19.84 -0.15 12.07
C PRO A 249 21.20 -0.41 11.44
N GLU A 250 21.85 0.65 10.98
CA GLU A 250 23.21 0.56 10.43
C GLU A 250 24.24 0.59 11.57
N LEU A 251 24.73 -0.60 11.94
CA LEU A 251 25.66 -0.76 13.04
C LEU A 251 27.10 -0.95 12.53
N ASP A 252 28.11 -0.60 13.35
CA ASP A 252 29.54 -0.81 13.06
C ASP A 252 29.91 -2.31 13.17
N PHE A 253 29.33 -3.12 12.30
CA PHE A 253 29.63 -4.53 12.19
C PHE A 253 31.02 -4.76 11.63
N ARG A 254 31.60 -5.88 12.05
CA ARG A 254 32.89 -6.35 11.57
C ARG A 254 32.73 -7.67 10.88
N ASP A 255 33.30 -7.76 9.69
CA ASP A 255 33.49 -9.02 8.99
C ASP A 255 34.57 -9.89 9.67
N PRO A 256 34.55 -11.21 9.43
CA PRO A 256 35.58 -12.12 9.90
C PRO A 256 36.94 -11.78 9.30
N ASP A 257 37.90 -11.46 10.17
CA ASP A 257 39.32 -11.31 9.81
C ASP A 257 40.14 -12.54 10.24
N TRP A 258 41.44 -12.37 10.43
CA TRP A 258 42.34 -13.41 10.95
C TRP A 258 41.94 -13.95 12.34
N ARG A 259 41.09 -13.24 13.10
CA ARG A 259 40.53 -13.68 14.39
C ARG A 259 39.31 -14.60 14.24
N GLY A 260 38.77 -14.71 13.02
CA GLY A 260 37.72 -15.64 12.63
C GLY A 260 36.29 -15.23 13.02
N GLU A 261 35.31 -15.98 12.52
CA GLU A 261 33.87 -15.67 12.62
C GLU A 261 33.36 -15.52 14.05
N ARG A 262 33.94 -16.23 15.02
CA ARG A 262 33.50 -16.11 16.43
C ARG A 262 33.80 -14.72 17.00
N SER A 263 34.94 -14.13 16.63
CA SER A 263 35.31 -12.80 17.10
C SER A 263 34.41 -11.74 16.46
N ALA A 264 34.14 -11.87 15.17
CA ALA A 264 33.23 -10.99 14.43
C ALA A 264 31.80 -11.07 14.97
N ARG A 265 31.25 -12.29 15.14
CA ARG A 265 29.91 -12.50 15.71
C ARG A 265 29.79 -11.92 17.12
N SER A 266 30.81 -12.07 17.97
CA SER A 266 30.80 -11.47 19.32
C SER A 266 30.72 -9.95 19.26
N HIS A 267 31.54 -9.30 18.42
CA HIS A 267 31.51 -7.85 18.23
C HIS A 267 30.16 -7.38 17.67
N ASN A 268 29.63 -8.06 16.66
CA ASN A 268 28.35 -7.68 16.04
C ASN A 268 27.19 -7.80 17.04
N ARG A 269 27.16 -8.86 17.86
CA ARG A 269 26.19 -9.01 18.95
C ARG A 269 26.31 -7.92 20.01
N GLU A 270 27.52 -7.47 20.32
CA GLU A 270 27.74 -6.32 21.22
C GLU A 270 27.18 -5.02 20.62
N GLN A 271 27.24 -4.82 19.30
CA GLN A 271 26.62 -3.67 18.65
C GLN A 271 25.09 -3.72 18.78
N VAL A 272 24.48 -4.86 18.48
CA VAL A 272 23.02 -5.03 18.62
C VAL A 272 22.56 -4.79 20.06
N ALA A 273 23.27 -5.35 21.03
CA ALA A 273 22.96 -5.16 22.46
C ALA A 273 23.16 -3.72 22.97
N ALA A 274 23.86 -2.87 22.21
CA ALA A 274 24.12 -1.49 22.56
C ALA A 274 23.14 -0.50 21.89
N THR A 275 22.21 -1.01 21.08
CA THR A 275 21.18 -0.18 20.43
C THR A 275 20.24 0.46 21.46
N THR A 276 19.57 1.52 21.01
CA THR A 276 18.57 2.31 21.72
C THR A 276 17.30 2.35 20.89
N LEU A 277 16.19 2.83 21.44
CA LEU A 277 14.94 2.96 20.68
C LEU A 277 15.07 3.90 19.46
N ALA A 278 15.96 4.88 19.50
CA ALA A 278 16.25 5.74 18.36
C ALA A 278 16.88 5.00 17.17
N ASP A 279 17.45 3.82 17.38
CA ASP A 279 17.96 2.95 16.31
C ASP A 279 16.85 2.12 15.65
N TRP A 280 15.70 1.96 16.32
CA TRP A 280 14.62 1.08 15.90
C TRP A 280 13.33 1.82 15.50
N LEU A 281 13.17 3.07 15.93
CA LEU A 281 12.00 3.91 15.67
C LEU A 281 12.39 5.11 14.79
N PRO A 282 11.46 5.66 14.00
CA PRO A 282 11.71 6.92 13.31
C PRO A 282 11.92 8.04 14.34
N THR A 283 12.79 9.00 14.03
CA THR A 283 13.17 10.08 14.93
C THR A 283 13.04 11.44 14.28
N VAL A 284 12.76 12.46 15.10
CA VAL A 284 12.87 13.89 14.76
C VAL A 284 13.85 14.50 15.75
N ASP A 285 14.87 15.20 15.26
CA ASP A 285 15.97 15.74 16.07
C ASP A 285 16.66 14.70 16.99
N GLY A 286 16.63 13.42 16.59
CA GLY A 286 17.22 12.29 17.32
C GLY A 286 16.33 11.69 18.43
N GLU A 287 15.12 12.21 18.62
CA GLU A 287 14.15 11.65 19.57
C GLU A 287 13.08 10.83 18.82
N PRO A 288 12.69 9.64 19.31
CA PRO A 288 11.63 8.83 18.69
C PRO A 288 10.33 9.60 18.50
N VAL A 289 9.75 9.51 17.30
CA VAL A 289 8.46 10.14 16.97
C VAL A 289 7.30 9.43 17.66
N THR A 290 7.40 8.11 17.81
CA THR A 290 6.38 7.25 18.41
C THR A 290 6.71 6.92 19.86
N GLU A 291 5.77 7.17 20.76
CA GLU A 291 5.88 6.74 22.16
C GLU A 291 5.85 5.21 22.25
N CYS A 292 6.60 4.61 23.18
CA CYS A 292 6.70 3.16 23.31
C CYS A 292 5.35 2.47 23.59
N GLU A 293 4.44 3.17 24.28
CA GLU A 293 3.08 2.68 24.58
C GLU A 293 2.21 2.60 23.31
N ASP A 294 2.59 3.30 22.23
CA ASP A 294 1.92 3.35 20.94
C ASP A 294 2.60 2.42 19.88
N VAL A 295 3.51 1.53 20.31
CA VAL A 295 4.14 0.52 19.46
C VAL A 295 3.57 -0.88 19.76
N ALA A 296 2.92 -1.48 18.77
CA ALA A 296 2.45 -2.85 18.82
C ALA A 296 3.59 -3.82 18.43
N VAL A 297 3.81 -4.86 19.23
CA VAL A 297 4.90 -5.84 19.05
C VAL A 297 4.31 -7.18 18.60
N PRO A 298 4.51 -7.57 17.32
CA PRO A 298 3.99 -8.83 16.78
C PRO A 298 4.71 -10.02 17.41
N ASP A 299 4.14 -11.21 17.22
CA ASP A 299 4.80 -12.46 17.58
C ASP A 299 6.14 -12.65 16.84
N ASP A 300 6.95 -13.59 17.34
CA ASP A 300 8.37 -13.76 16.98
C ASP A 300 8.66 -14.10 15.50
N GLU A 301 7.63 -14.35 14.68
CA GLU A 301 7.76 -14.70 13.25
C GLU A 301 7.80 -13.48 12.32
N ALA A 302 7.49 -12.28 12.83
CA ALA A 302 7.52 -11.04 12.06
C ALA A 302 8.95 -10.60 11.66
N ALA A 303 9.08 -9.98 10.50
CA ALA A 303 10.27 -9.27 10.05
C ALA A 303 10.67 -8.20 11.07
N LEU A 304 11.98 -8.11 11.34
CA LEU A 304 12.50 -7.16 12.32
C LEU A 304 12.68 -5.77 11.69
N GLY A 305 12.05 -4.78 12.29
CA GLY A 305 12.06 -3.36 11.92
C GLY A 305 10.84 -2.67 12.51
N THR A 306 10.48 -1.50 12.00
CA THR A 306 9.30 -0.77 12.47
C THR A 306 8.58 -0.10 11.30
N THR A 307 7.26 -0.14 11.32
CA THR A 307 6.41 0.64 10.41
C THR A 307 5.55 1.57 11.24
N SER A 308 5.73 2.88 11.07
CA SER A 308 5.02 3.91 11.82
C SER A 308 4.05 4.67 10.91
N VAL A 309 2.88 5.01 11.44
CA VAL A 309 1.96 5.97 10.82
C VAL A 309 2.05 7.27 11.61
N ILE A 310 2.50 8.34 10.96
CA ILE A 310 2.57 9.69 11.51
C ILE A 310 1.44 10.50 10.89
N ALA A 311 0.54 11.03 11.70
CA ALA A 311 -0.61 11.82 11.25
C ALA A 311 -0.51 13.26 11.75
N LEU A 312 -0.73 14.23 10.86
CA LEU A 312 -0.69 15.66 11.18
C LEU A 312 -1.73 16.44 10.38
N ASP A 313 -2.30 17.49 10.98
CA ASP A 313 -3.01 18.54 10.26
C ASP A 313 -1.99 19.57 9.76
N PRO A 314 -1.89 19.82 8.44
CA PRO A 314 -1.01 20.86 7.91
C PRO A 314 -1.31 22.27 8.46
N ALA A 315 -2.47 22.47 9.07
CA ALA A 315 -2.80 23.69 9.80
C ALA A 315 -2.01 23.91 11.08
N GLU A 316 -1.58 22.83 11.71
CA GLU A 316 -0.78 22.81 12.93
C GLU A 316 0.41 21.82 12.73
N PRO A 317 1.33 22.11 11.79
CA PRO A 317 2.30 21.12 11.31
C PRO A 317 3.36 20.69 12.34
N GLU A 318 3.45 21.38 13.47
CA GLU A 318 4.30 21.01 14.61
C GLU A 318 3.64 19.97 15.54
N ALA A 319 2.35 19.68 15.34
CA ALA A 319 1.59 18.72 16.13
C ALA A 319 1.31 17.47 15.29
N TRP A 320 1.61 16.30 15.84
CA TRP A 320 1.32 15.02 15.21
C TRP A 320 0.87 13.99 16.23
N THR A 321 0.19 12.97 15.73
CA THR A 321 -0.02 11.70 16.40
C THR A 321 0.79 10.62 15.68
N SER A 322 1.08 9.54 16.38
CA SER A 322 1.83 8.43 15.81
C SER A 322 1.44 7.11 16.44
N THR A 323 1.35 6.06 15.63
CA THR A 323 1.29 4.67 16.08
C THR A 323 2.25 3.84 15.25
N ALA A 324 2.75 2.73 15.78
CA ALA A 324 3.66 1.86 15.04
C ALA A 324 3.42 0.38 15.31
N VAL A 325 3.91 -0.44 14.39
CA VAL A 325 4.10 -1.88 14.60
C VAL A 325 5.58 -2.19 14.47
N ALA A 326 6.12 -2.98 15.40
CA ALA A 326 7.50 -3.44 15.43
C ALA A 326 7.77 -4.55 14.38
N THR A 327 7.40 -4.25 13.13
CA THR A 327 7.75 -5.01 11.95
C THR A 327 8.12 -4.10 10.78
N ASP A 328 9.02 -4.58 9.92
CA ASP A 328 9.26 -4.02 8.60
C ASP A 328 8.21 -4.55 7.60
N ALA A 329 6.97 -4.03 7.69
CA ALA A 329 5.88 -4.45 6.82
C ALA A 329 6.08 -3.98 5.37
N ALA A 330 5.64 -4.79 4.41
CA ALA A 330 5.97 -4.63 3.00
C ALA A 330 4.87 -3.94 2.17
N THR A 331 3.64 -3.81 2.67
CA THR A 331 2.53 -3.22 1.89
C THR A 331 1.53 -2.49 2.78
N SER A 332 1.27 -1.23 2.42
CA SER A 332 0.25 -0.36 3.04
C SER A 332 -0.98 -0.20 2.14
N TYR A 333 -2.18 -0.31 2.74
CA TYR A 333 -3.44 -0.02 2.06
C TYR A 333 -4.32 0.89 2.93
N PHE A 334 -4.91 1.90 2.31
CA PHE A 334 -5.80 2.87 2.96
C PHE A 334 -7.16 2.86 2.29
N SER A 335 -8.21 2.79 3.11
CA SER A 335 -9.58 3.11 2.78
C SER A 335 -10.00 4.42 3.47
N ALA A 336 -11.25 4.84 3.31
CA ALA A 336 -11.72 6.09 3.90
C ALA A 336 -11.67 6.11 5.44
N ASP A 337 -11.81 4.95 6.09
CA ASP A 337 -11.96 4.80 7.55
C ASP A 337 -11.07 3.69 8.16
N ARG A 338 -10.28 3.00 7.34
CA ARG A 338 -9.35 1.95 7.77
C ARG A 338 -8.01 2.04 7.07
N PHE A 339 -6.96 1.74 7.81
CA PHE A 339 -5.62 1.48 7.30
C PHE A 339 -5.25 0.02 7.58
N TYR A 340 -4.61 -0.63 6.62
CA TYR A 340 -4.17 -2.01 6.74
C TYR A 340 -2.69 -2.12 6.38
N LEU A 341 -1.95 -2.87 7.19
CA LEU A 341 -0.59 -3.31 6.91
C LEU A 341 -0.60 -4.79 6.59
N ALA A 342 0.08 -5.16 5.51
CA ALA A 342 0.35 -6.54 5.14
C ALA A 342 1.85 -6.80 5.22
N GLU A 343 2.20 -7.80 6.02
CA GLU A 343 3.55 -8.27 6.23
C GLU A 343 3.67 -9.66 5.60
N GLY A 344 4.41 -9.74 4.51
CA GLY A 344 4.79 -11.00 3.90
C GLY A 344 6.13 -10.81 3.21
N THR A 345 6.79 -11.90 2.84
CA THR A 345 7.97 -11.81 1.98
C THR A 345 7.53 -11.32 0.62
N ALA A 346 7.45 -10.01 0.44
CA ALA A 346 7.48 -9.42 -0.87
C ALA A 346 8.81 -9.86 -1.48
N GLU A 347 8.74 -10.81 -2.41
CA GLU A 347 9.79 -10.95 -3.41
C GLU A 347 9.89 -9.57 -4.04
N ARG A 348 10.87 -8.78 -3.59
CA ARG A 348 11.05 -7.39 -4.02
C ARG A 348 11.07 -7.43 -5.55
N TRP A 349 10.12 -6.77 -6.20
CA TRP A 349 10.11 -6.62 -7.65
C TRP A 349 11.41 -5.91 -8.03
N VAL A 350 12.42 -6.68 -8.45
CA VAL A 350 13.63 -6.12 -9.04
C VAL A 350 13.22 -5.61 -10.43
N GLU A 351 12.91 -4.32 -10.52
CA GLU A 351 12.62 -3.60 -11.77
C GLU A 351 13.81 -3.55 -12.76
N ASP A 352 14.86 -4.34 -12.56
CA ASP A 352 15.93 -4.48 -13.52
C ASP A 352 16.23 -5.94 -13.87
N CYS A 353 15.36 -6.54 -14.69
CA CYS A 353 15.81 -7.66 -15.52
C CYS A 353 15.14 -7.73 -16.88
N TRP A 354 15.78 -7.07 -17.85
CA TRP A 354 15.63 -7.28 -19.28
C TRP A 354 16.07 -8.68 -19.76
N MET A 355 16.44 -9.57 -18.85
CA MET A 355 16.58 -11.02 -19.05
C MET A 355 16.22 -11.73 -17.74
N SER A 356 15.04 -12.33 -17.67
CA SER A 356 14.71 -13.55 -16.89
C SER A 356 15.73 -14.00 -15.83
N CYS A 357 15.83 -13.25 -14.72
CA CYS A 357 16.48 -13.70 -13.50
C CYS A 357 15.49 -13.51 -12.34
N ARG A 358 14.97 -14.64 -11.82
CA ARG A 358 14.58 -14.73 -10.41
C ARG A 358 15.87 -14.65 -9.61
N LEU A 359 16.12 -13.53 -8.96
CA LEU A 359 17.04 -13.48 -7.83
C LEU A 359 16.15 -13.35 -6.58
N PRO A 360 16.15 -14.34 -5.68
CA PRO A 360 15.47 -14.20 -4.41
C PRO A 360 16.30 -13.21 -3.60
N TRP A 361 15.93 -11.94 -3.62
CA TRP A 361 16.36 -11.02 -2.58
C TRP A 361 15.30 -11.07 -1.49
N SER A 362 15.48 -11.99 -0.55
CA SER A 362 14.91 -11.84 0.78
C SER A 362 15.95 -11.11 1.63
N SER A 363 15.60 -9.94 2.17
CA SER A 363 16.38 -9.29 3.23
C SER A 363 16.23 -10.01 4.57
N SER A 364 15.34 -11.00 4.64
CA SER A 364 15.09 -11.85 5.81
C SER A 364 15.38 -13.30 5.43
N GLY A 365 16.31 -13.95 6.14
CA GLY A 365 16.76 -15.32 5.89
C GLY A 365 15.74 -16.41 6.27
N PHE A 366 14.45 -16.16 6.04
CA PHE A 366 13.38 -17.12 6.26
C PHE A 366 12.87 -17.65 4.92
N GLU A 367 12.92 -18.97 4.76
CA GLU A 367 12.17 -19.69 3.75
C GLU A 367 10.68 -19.47 4.11
N SER A 368 10.03 -18.47 3.53
CA SER A 368 8.63 -18.19 3.82
C SER A 368 7.78 -19.36 3.33
N ASP A 369 6.93 -19.88 4.23
CA ASP A 369 5.83 -20.79 3.91
C ASP A 369 4.78 -20.14 3.01
N GLY A 370 4.89 -18.84 2.77
CA GLY A 370 4.00 -18.02 1.97
C GLY A 370 2.88 -17.40 2.79
N THR A 371 2.97 -17.32 4.11
CA THR A 371 1.97 -16.65 4.96
C THR A 371 2.19 -15.14 4.99
N THR A 372 1.09 -14.37 4.95
CA THR A 372 1.09 -12.91 5.12
C THR A 372 0.31 -12.55 6.39
N SER A 373 0.95 -11.87 7.33
CA SER A 373 0.29 -11.29 8.51
C SER A 373 -0.39 -9.97 8.12
N LEU A 374 -1.57 -9.72 8.69
CA LEU A 374 -2.43 -8.59 8.41
C LEU A 374 -2.69 -7.82 9.70
N TYR A 375 -2.56 -6.50 9.65
CA TYR A 375 -2.84 -5.60 10.76
C TYR A 375 -3.82 -4.52 10.30
N ALA A 376 -4.86 -4.26 11.08
CA ALA A 376 -5.92 -3.31 10.80
C ALA A 376 -5.92 -2.17 11.82
N PHE A 377 -6.13 -0.97 11.30
CA PHE A 377 -6.19 0.25 12.06
C PHE A 377 -7.45 1.02 11.71
N GLU A 378 -8.13 1.56 12.72
CA GLU A 378 -9.19 2.53 12.57
C GLU A 378 -8.61 3.93 12.35
N LEU A 379 -9.20 4.66 11.40
CA LEU A 379 -8.86 6.04 11.10
C LEU A 379 -9.99 6.95 11.60
N ASP A 380 -9.72 7.74 12.63
CA ASP A 380 -10.67 8.75 13.13
C ASP A 380 -9.97 10.09 13.34
N ALA A 381 -10.35 11.10 12.58
CA ALA A 381 -9.68 12.41 12.57
C ALA A 381 -8.15 12.29 12.39
N GLU A 382 -7.38 12.71 13.40
CA GLU A 382 -5.91 12.59 13.45
C GLU A 382 -5.44 11.27 14.08
N GLU A 383 -6.33 10.52 14.72
CA GLU A 383 -5.97 9.28 15.39
C GLU A 383 -5.89 8.12 14.38
N THR A 384 -4.91 7.25 14.61
CA THR A 384 -4.75 5.99 13.89
C THR A 384 -4.61 4.92 14.96
N THR A 385 -5.66 4.12 15.13
CA THR A 385 -5.79 3.21 16.27
C THR A 385 -5.67 1.78 15.80
N TYR A 386 -4.77 0.99 16.38
CA TYR A 386 -4.70 -0.43 16.06
C TYR A 386 -5.94 -1.16 16.61
N VAL A 387 -6.66 -1.89 15.75
CA VAL A 387 -7.94 -2.52 16.10
C VAL A 387 -7.97 -4.04 15.89
N ALA A 388 -7.25 -4.59 14.91
CA ALA A 388 -7.27 -6.03 14.69
C ALA A 388 -6.05 -6.61 13.95
N SER A 389 -5.81 -7.92 14.10
CA SER A 389 -4.82 -8.68 13.31
C SER A 389 -5.34 -10.03 12.85
N GLY A 390 -4.74 -10.58 11.81
CA GLY A 390 -4.94 -11.94 11.35
C GLY A 390 -3.87 -12.35 10.35
N GLU A 391 -4.04 -13.49 9.71
CA GLU A 391 -3.08 -14.04 8.76
C GLU A 391 -3.80 -14.60 7.54
N VAL A 392 -3.10 -14.62 6.42
CA VAL A 392 -3.58 -15.23 5.18
C VAL A 392 -2.49 -16.05 4.51
N GLU A 393 -2.85 -17.27 4.12
CA GLU A 393 -2.03 -18.11 3.27
C GLU A 393 -1.92 -17.53 1.85
N GLY A 394 -0.71 -17.18 1.45
CA GLY A 394 -0.36 -16.56 0.18
C GLY A 394 0.29 -15.18 0.36
N THR A 395 1.00 -14.72 -0.67
CA THR A 395 1.64 -13.40 -0.67
C THR A 395 0.74 -12.34 -1.29
N ILE A 396 0.58 -11.20 -0.61
CA ILE A 396 -0.07 -10.02 -1.19
C ILE A 396 0.96 -9.32 -2.09
N ALA A 397 0.64 -9.15 -3.37
CA ALA A 397 1.61 -8.67 -4.36
C ALA A 397 1.94 -7.17 -4.20
N ASP A 398 0.93 -6.37 -3.88
CA ASP A 398 1.00 -4.93 -3.73
C ASP A 398 -0.31 -4.38 -3.12
N ARG A 399 -0.36 -3.07 -2.89
CA ARG A 399 -1.55 -2.34 -2.42
C ARG A 399 -2.80 -2.55 -3.28
N TRP A 400 -2.67 -2.85 -4.59
CA TRP A 400 -3.80 -3.07 -5.49
C TRP A 400 -4.46 -4.43 -5.29
N SER A 401 -3.75 -5.35 -4.64
CA SER A 401 -4.24 -6.65 -4.23
C SER A 401 -5.05 -6.58 -2.93
N MET A 402 -5.35 -5.38 -2.42
CA MET A 402 -6.16 -5.12 -1.22
C MET A 402 -7.30 -4.14 -1.53
N ASP A 403 -8.43 -4.33 -0.86
CA ASP A 403 -9.58 -3.40 -0.84
C ASP A 403 -10.36 -3.58 0.47
N ALA A 404 -11.10 -2.55 0.89
CA ALA A 404 -12.08 -2.65 1.95
C ALA A 404 -13.43 -2.05 1.54
N VAL A 405 -14.52 -2.78 1.81
CA VAL A 405 -15.88 -2.29 1.60
C VAL A 405 -16.84 -2.88 2.63
N GLY A 406 -17.72 -2.04 3.17
CA GLY A 406 -18.78 -2.50 4.08
C GLY A 406 -18.28 -3.19 5.36
N GLY A 407 -17.06 -2.85 5.82
CA GLY A 407 -16.41 -3.49 6.97
C GLY A 407 -15.77 -4.86 6.66
N SER A 408 -15.66 -5.24 5.39
CA SER A 408 -14.94 -6.43 4.94
C SER A 408 -13.64 -6.02 4.26
N LEU A 409 -12.51 -6.53 4.76
CA LEU A 409 -11.21 -6.47 4.09
C LEU A 409 -11.17 -7.59 3.04
N ARG A 410 -10.69 -7.30 1.84
CA ARG A 410 -10.65 -8.22 0.71
C ARG A 410 -9.25 -8.20 0.14
N VAL A 411 -8.66 -9.38 -0.01
CA VAL A 411 -7.28 -9.54 -0.47
C VAL A 411 -7.20 -10.56 -1.58
N ALA A 412 -6.33 -10.30 -2.55
CA ALA A 412 -5.90 -11.26 -3.54
C ALA A 412 -4.48 -11.70 -3.19
N VAL A 413 -4.29 -13.01 -3.09
CA VAL A 413 -3.03 -13.58 -2.63
C VAL A 413 -2.47 -14.55 -3.68
N GLY A 414 -1.16 -14.53 -3.84
CA GLY A 414 -0.41 -15.47 -4.65
C GLY A 414 -0.28 -16.85 -4.00
N PRO A 415 0.44 -17.77 -4.66
CA PRO A 415 0.65 -19.13 -4.15
C PRO A 415 1.46 -19.16 -2.84
N SER A 416 1.12 -20.10 -1.95
CA SER A 416 1.89 -20.47 -0.74
C SER A 416 2.22 -21.97 -0.71
N ALA A 417 3.07 -22.40 0.22
CA ALA A 417 3.36 -23.81 0.42
C ALA A 417 2.10 -24.63 0.77
N GLU A 418 1.18 -24.03 1.53
CA GLU A 418 -0.08 -24.66 1.96
C GLU A 418 -1.16 -24.65 0.87
N THR A 419 -1.28 -23.55 0.11
CA THR A 419 -2.31 -23.42 -0.94
C THR A 419 -1.90 -24.07 -2.25
N GLY A 420 -0.61 -24.15 -2.56
CA GLY A 420 -0.08 -24.76 -3.77
C GLY A 420 0.27 -23.73 -4.85
N SER A 421 -0.07 -23.99 -6.11
CA SER A 421 0.41 -23.19 -7.26
C SER A 421 -0.67 -22.30 -7.87
N TYR A 422 -1.59 -21.77 -7.07
CA TYR A 422 -2.65 -20.88 -7.56
C TYR A 422 -2.77 -19.63 -6.70
N SER A 423 -3.44 -18.62 -7.24
CA SER A 423 -3.85 -17.42 -6.52
C SER A 423 -5.26 -17.60 -5.95
N SER A 424 -5.57 -16.81 -4.92
CA SER A 424 -6.87 -16.83 -4.26
C SER A 424 -7.41 -15.43 -4.01
N VAL A 425 -8.72 -15.32 -3.88
CA VAL A 425 -9.39 -14.16 -3.26
C VAL A 425 -9.88 -14.57 -1.90
N VAL A 426 -9.52 -13.80 -0.89
CA VAL A 426 -9.92 -14.04 0.51
C VAL A 426 -10.57 -12.78 1.04
N THR A 427 -11.63 -12.95 1.82
CA THR A 427 -12.36 -11.88 2.49
C THR A 427 -12.29 -12.09 3.99
N PHE A 428 -12.21 -10.98 4.72
CA PHE A 428 -12.04 -10.94 6.16
C PHE A 428 -13.09 -10.04 6.78
N ARG A 429 -13.44 -10.35 8.03
CA ARG A 429 -14.28 -9.52 8.88
C ARG A 429 -13.58 -9.32 10.23
N GLU A 430 -13.68 -8.11 10.75
CA GLU A 430 -13.28 -7.80 12.13
C GLU A 430 -14.23 -8.50 13.13
N ASP A 431 -13.67 -9.30 14.03
CA ASP A 431 -14.37 -9.98 15.13
C ASP A 431 -13.60 -9.78 16.44
N GLY A 432 -13.97 -8.73 17.19
CA GLY A 432 -13.15 -8.27 18.30
C GLY A 432 -11.84 -7.69 17.77
N ALA A 433 -10.71 -8.19 18.25
CA ALA A 433 -9.40 -7.80 17.75
C ALA A 433 -8.87 -8.73 16.65
N SER A 434 -9.63 -9.72 16.17
CA SER A 434 -9.20 -10.62 15.10
C SER A 434 -9.76 -10.23 13.73
N LEU A 435 -8.93 -10.29 12.69
CA LEU A 435 -9.35 -10.39 11.31
C LEU A 435 -9.60 -11.88 11.01
N VAL A 436 -10.87 -12.26 10.88
CA VAL A 436 -11.27 -13.65 10.64
C VAL A 436 -11.63 -13.83 9.18
N GLU A 437 -11.06 -14.85 8.54
CA GLU A 437 -11.44 -15.26 7.18
C GLU A 437 -12.95 -15.55 7.13
N GLU A 438 -13.69 -14.80 6.32
CA GLU A 438 -15.13 -14.92 6.12
C GLU A 438 -15.46 -15.81 4.91
N GLY A 439 -14.66 -15.71 3.84
CA GLY A 439 -14.84 -16.48 2.62
C GLY A 439 -13.62 -16.45 1.71
N ARG A 440 -13.49 -17.49 0.87
CA ARG A 440 -12.33 -17.72 -0.02
C ARG A 440 -12.74 -18.31 -1.38
N VAL A 441 -12.05 -17.87 -2.44
CA VAL A 441 -12.07 -18.50 -3.77
C VAL A 441 -10.64 -18.85 -4.16
N ASP A 442 -10.40 -20.13 -4.39
CA ASP A 442 -9.09 -20.69 -4.77
C ASP A 442 -9.01 -21.01 -6.27
N GLU A 443 -7.88 -21.60 -6.68
CA GLU A 443 -7.60 -22.12 -8.03
C GLU A 443 -7.64 -21.05 -9.15
N LEU A 444 -7.38 -19.77 -8.82
CA LEU A 444 -7.23 -18.71 -9.81
C LEU A 444 -5.81 -18.75 -10.39
N GLY A 445 -5.67 -18.77 -11.71
CA GLY A 445 -4.36 -18.67 -12.37
C GLY A 445 -3.36 -19.76 -11.96
N ILE A 446 -3.70 -21.04 -12.18
CA ILE A 446 -2.83 -22.16 -11.78
C ILE A 446 -1.47 -22.10 -12.52
N ASN A 447 -0.38 -21.98 -11.76
CA ASN A 447 1.00 -21.70 -12.16
C ASN A 447 1.20 -20.34 -12.84
N GLU A 448 0.35 -19.37 -12.51
CA GLU A 448 0.40 -18.00 -13.00
C GLU A 448 0.60 -17.05 -11.83
N GLU A 449 1.05 -15.84 -12.14
CA GLU A 449 1.23 -14.78 -11.16
C GLU A 449 0.14 -13.73 -11.36
N ILE A 450 -0.37 -13.15 -10.27
CA ILE A 450 -1.23 -11.96 -10.31
C ILE A 450 -0.45 -10.83 -11.01
N LYS A 451 -1.09 -10.17 -11.97
CA LYS A 451 -0.56 -8.99 -12.67
C LYS A 451 -1.36 -7.73 -12.40
N SER A 452 -2.65 -7.85 -12.16
CA SER A 452 -3.46 -6.76 -11.66
C SER A 452 -4.72 -7.28 -10.99
N VAL A 453 -5.22 -6.50 -10.05
CA VAL A 453 -6.51 -6.72 -9.42
C VAL A 453 -7.28 -5.41 -9.49
N ARG A 454 -8.56 -5.51 -9.82
CA ARG A 454 -9.49 -4.38 -9.76
C ARG A 454 -10.71 -4.75 -8.94
N TRP A 455 -10.87 -4.03 -7.85
CA TRP A 455 -12.00 -4.15 -6.95
C TRP A 455 -13.13 -3.20 -7.34
N PHE A 456 -14.34 -3.69 -7.10
CA PHE A 456 -15.62 -2.98 -7.16
C PHE A 456 -16.40 -3.33 -5.90
N ASP A 457 -17.52 -2.66 -5.63
CA ASP A 457 -18.32 -2.91 -4.43
C ASP A 457 -18.63 -4.42 -4.27
N ASP A 458 -19.18 -5.08 -5.30
CA ASP A 458 -19.58 -6.50 -5.23
C ASP A 458 -18.77 -7.43 -6.16
N LEU A 459 -17.62 -6.99 -6.70
CA LEU A 459 -16.89 -7.74 -7.73
C LEU A 459 -15.38 -7.51 -7.66
N ALA A 460 -14.60 -8.57 -7.90
CA ALA A 460 -13.19 -8.46 -8.22
C ALA A 460 -12.93 -8.94 -9.64
N ILE A 461 -12.12 -8.19 -10.38
CA ILE A 461 -11.53 -8.63 -11.65
C ILE A 461 -10.04 -8.86 -11.43
N ILE A 462 -9.58 -10.07 -11.69
CA ILE A 462 -8.19 -10.47 -11.44
C ILE A 462 -7.58 -10.91 -12.75
N VAL A 463 -6.36 -10.45 -12.98
CA VAL A 463 -5.57 -10.72 -14.16
C VAL A 463 -4.36 -11.52 -13.73
N THR A 464 -4.16 -12.70 -14.31
CA THR A 464 -2.98 -13.54 -14.04
C THR A 464 -2.22 -13.80 -15.33
N PHE A 465 -0.92 -14.07 -15.25
CA PHE A 465 -0.15 -14.32 -16.46
C PHE A 465 0.97 -15.34 -16.29
N ARG A 466 1.07 -16.22 -17.29
CA ARG A 466 2.26 -17.03 -17.58
C ARG A 466 2.63 -17.02 -19.07
N GLN A 467 1.63 -17.21 -19.94
CA GLN A 467 1.78 -17.21 -21.41
C GLN A 467 0.55 -16.64 -22.13
N VAL A 468 -0.64 -16.88 -21.57
CA VAL A 468 -1.95 -16.34 -21.96
C VAL A 468 -2.62 -15.91 -20.66
N ASP A 469 -3.31 -14.78 -20.66
CA ASP A 469 -3.93 -14.18 -19.47
C ASP A 469 -5.42 -14.55 -19.41
N PRO A 470 -5.88 -15.27 -18.38
CA PRO A 470 -7.27 -15.27 -17.98
C PRO A 470 -7.59 -14.05 -17.10
N LEU A 471 -8.47 -13.18 -17.61
CA LEU A 471 -9.22 -12.24 -16.79
C LEU A 471 -10.32 -13.01 -16.04
N TYR A 472 -10.19 -13.14 -14.72
CA TYR A 472 -11.17 -13.77 -13.83
C TYR A 472 -12.15 -12.75 -13.27
N ALA A 473 -13.43 -13.10 -13.22
CA ALA A 473 -14.46 -12.31 -12.56
C ALA A 473 -14.99 -13.04 -11.32
N VAL A 474 -14.81 -12.45 -10.13
CA VAL A 474 -15.19 -13.04 -8.84
C VAL A 474 -16.31 -12.21 -8.22
N ASP A 475 -17.46 -12.83 -7.98
CA ASP A 475 -18.61 -12.25 -7.29
C ASP A 475 -18.34 -12.18 -5.78
N LEU A 476 -18.51 -10.97 -5.22
CA LEU A 476 -18.27 -10.61 -3.83
C LEU A 476 -19.52 -10.00 -3.17
N ALA A 477 -20.70 -10.12 -3.79
CA ALA A 477 -21.95 -9.61 -3.22
C ALA A 477 -22.32 -10.24 -1.85
N ASP A 478 -21.80 -11.44 -1.59
CA ASP A 478 -21.80 -12.09 -0.29
C ASP A 478 -20.35 -12.41 0.10
N PRO A 479 -19.71 -11.59 0.94
CA PRO A 479 -18.32 -11.80 1.38
C PRO A 479 -18.09 -13.19 2.02
N GLY A 480 -19.09 -13.78 2.68
CA GLY A 480 -18.96 -15.13 3.25
C GLY A 480 -19.10 -16.29 2.24
N ALA A 481 -19.44 -15.98 0.99
CA ALA A 481 -19.56 -16.98 -0.07
C ALA A 481 -19.13 -16.40 -1.43
N PRO A 482 -17.86 -15.97 -1.58
CA PRO A 482 -17.36 -15.42 -2.82
C PRO A 482 -17.32 -16.52 -3.90
N ARG A 483 -17.54 -16.15 -5.17
CA ARG A 483 -17.70 -17.14 -6.25
C ARG A 483 -17.05 -16.70 -7.55
N LEU A 484 -16.26 -17.58 -8.16
CA LEU A 484 -15.80 -17.40 -9.55
C LEU A 484 -17.00 -17.45 -10.52
N MET A 485 -17.20 -16.37 -11.26
CA MET A 485 -18.30 -16.21 -12.22
C MET A 485 -17.90 -16.64 -13.63
N GLY A 486 -16.71 -16.27 -14.07
CA GLY A 486 -16.23 -16.55 -15.42
C GLY A 486 -14.75 -16.19 -15.61
N GLU A 487 -14.18 -16.68 -16.71
CA GLU A 487 -12.83 -16.36 -17.17
C GLU A 487 -12.85 -15.91 -18.63
N LEU A 488 -11.97 -14.97 -19.00
CA LEU A 488 -11.72 -14.57 -20.39
C LEU A 488 -10.23 -14.70 -20.70
N LYS A 489 -9.87 -15.66 -21.56
CA LYS A 489 -8.50 -15.90 -21.98
C LYS A 489 -8.11 -15.03 -23.18
N ILE A 490 -7.10 -14.20 -23.03
CA ILE A 490 -6.60 -13.27 -24.05
C ILE A 490 -5.06 -13.31 -24.18
N PRO A 491 -4.51 -13.05 -25.38
CA PRO A 491 -3.07 -12.82 -25.53
C PRO A 491 -2.63 -11.48 -24.93
N GLY A 492 -1.44 -11.47 -24.32
CA GLY A 492 -0.98 -10.32 -23.54
C GLY A 492 -1.55 -10.34 -22.13
N PHE A 493 -1.38 -9.26 -21.39
CA PHE A 493 -1.99 -9.08 -20.07
C PHE A 493 -2.27 -7.60 -19.78
N SER A 494 -3.26 -7.35 -18.92
CA SER A 494 -3.56 -5.98 -18.44
C SER A 494 -2.79 -5.72 -17.15
N GLU A 495 -1.91 -4.73 -17.16
CA GLU A 495 -1.16 -4.27 -15.97
C GLU A 495 -2.00 -3.28 -15.15
N TYR A 496 -2.94 -2.61 -15.80
CA TYR A 496 -3.90 -1.73 -15.14
C TYR A 496 -5.29 -1.87 -15.74
N LEU A 497 -6.32 -1.88 -14.90
CA LEU A 497 -7.73 -1.94 -15.29
C LEU A 497 -8.47 -0.69 -14.77
N HIS A 498 -9.09 0.05 -15.69
CA HIS A 498 -9.89 1.21 -15.36
C HIS A 498 -11.38 1.02 -15.69
N PRO A 499 -12.29 1.25 -14.74
CA PRO A 499 -13.74 1.23 -15.00
C PRO A 499 -14.22 2.41 -15.82
N LEU A 500 -15.07 2.11 -16.80
CA LEU A 500 -15.71 3.07 -17.69
C LEU A 500 -17.23 3.21 -17.38
N GLY A 501 -17.61 2.87 -16.14
CA GLY A 501 -18.98 2.69 -15.67
C GLY A 501 -19.29 1.24 -15.28
N GLU A 502 -20.57 0.91 -15.10
CA GLU A 502 -21.06 -0.38 -14.54
C GLU A 502 -20.91 -1.62 -15.45
N ARG A 503 -20.48 -1.45 -16.71
CA ARG A 503 -20.54 -2.52 -17.73
C ARG A 503 -19.29 -2.67 -18.57
N ARG A 504 -18.32 -1.77 -18.42
CA ARG A 504 -17.15 -1.71 -19.30
C ARG A 504 -15.89 -1.35 -18.54
N LEU A 505 -14.80 -1.92 -19.01
CA LEU A 505 -13.46 -1.70 -18.49
C LEU A 505 -12.52 -1.43 -19.66
N VAL A 506 -11.52 -0.60 -19.44
CA VAL A 506 -10.32 -0.56 -20.29
C VAL A 506 -9.17 -1.20 -19.51
N GLY A 507 -8.49 -2.15 -20.14
CA GLY A 507 -7.21 -2.65 -19.66
C GLY A 507 -6.07 -2.06 -20.46
N VAL A 508 -5.01 -1.64 -19.78
CA VAL A 508 -3.78 -1.17 -20.40
C VAL A 508 -2.64 -2.03 -19.87
N GLY A 509 -1.78 -2.50 -20.77
CA GLY A 509 -0.69 -3.41 -20.42
C GLY A 509 0.12 -3.84 -21.63
N GLN A 510 0.52 -5.11 -21.72
CA GLN A 510 1.41 -5.64 -22.77
C GLN A 510 0.69 -6.51 -23.80
N ASP A 511 0.95 -6.31 -25.10
CA ASP A 511 0.61 -7.24 -26.19
C ASP A 511 1.61 -8.40 -26.20
N ALA A 512 1.09 -9.63 -26.26
CA ALA A 512 1.91 -10.82 -26.42
C ALA A 512 1.35 -11.76 -27.50
N THR A 513 2.21 -12.64 -28.01
CA THR A 513 1.77 -13.76 -28.84
C THR A 513 1.12 -14.84 -27.97
N LEU A 514 0.45 -15.82 -28.59
CA LEU A 514 -0.06 -17.02 -27.91
C LEU A 514 1.04 -17.88 -27.25
N GLN A 515 2.31 -17.57 -27.51
CA GLN A 515 3.46 -18.23 -26.92
C GLN A 515 4.06 -17.39 -25.77
N GLY A 516 3.39 -16.32 -25.34
CA GLY A 516 3.86 -15.43 -24.27
C GLY A 516 4.95 -14.42 -24.69
N VAL A 517 5.25 -14.28 -25.99
CA VAL A 517 6.29 -13.35 -26.44
C VAL A 517 5.72 -11.93 -26.49
N THR A 518 6.18 -11.07 -25.60
CA THR A 518 5.79 -9.65 -25.54
C THR A 518 6.24 -8.89 -26.78
N ARG A 519 5.46 -7.89 -27.19
CA ARG A 519 5.70 -7.09 -28.40
C ARG A 519 5.81 -5.61 -28.09
N GLY A 520 4.97 -5.09 -27.22
CA GLY A 520 4.85 -3.68 -26.83
C GLY A 520 3.50 -3.47 -26.18
N ALA A 521 3.22 -2.26 -25.73
CA ALA A 521 2.00 -1.95 -25.01
C ALA A 521 0.72 -2.21 -25.84
N GLN A 522 -0.40 -2.39 -25.15
CA GLN A 522 -1.76 -2.40 -25.70
C GLN A 522 -2.74 -1.67 -24.78
N ALA A 523 -3.88 -1.26 -25.35
CA ALA A 523 -5.10 -0.95 -24.62
C ALA A 523 -6.24 -1.81 -25.17
N ALA A 524 -7.03 -2.43 -24.29
CA ALA A 524 -8.11 -3.35 -24.64
C ALA A 524 -9.41 -2.93 -23.95
N LEU A 525 -10.51 -2.92 -24.70
CA LEU A 525 -11.85 -2.60 -24.20
C LEU A 525 -12.60 -3.89 -23.89
N TYR A 526 -13.18 -3.98 -22.70
CA TYR A 526 -13.94 -5.15 -22.25
C TYR A 526 -15.41 -4.81 -21.98
N ASP A 527 -16.28 -5.75 -22.35
CA ASP A 527 -17.68 -5.82 -21.90
C ASP A 527 -17.78 -6.82 -20.76
N VAL A 528 -18.22 -6.32 -19.62
CA VAL A 528 -18.45 -7.07 -18.38
C VAL A 528 -19.91 -7.03 -17.95
N THR A 529 -20.83 -6.73 -18.87
CA THR A 529 -22.28 -6.77 -18.61
C THR A 529 -22.75 -8.16 -18.17
N ASP A 530 -22.11 -9.21 -18.69
CA ASP A 530 -22.31 -10.60 -18.28
C ASP A 530 -21.00 -11.16 -17.75
N LEU A 531 -20.82 -11.12 -16.43
CA LEU A 531 -19.61 -11.58 -15.75
C LEU A 531 -19.38 -13.09 -15.85
N THR A 532 -20.38 -13.86 -16.29
CA THR A 532 -20.19 -15.29 -16.58
C THR A 532 -19.56 -15.53 -17.95
N ALA A 533 -19.54 -14.50 -18.80
CA ALA A 533 -18.97 -14.54 -20.14
C ALA A 533 -18.41 -13.16 -20.55
N PRO A 534 -17.39 -12.64 -19.83
CA PRO A 534 -16.76 -11.37 -20.17
C PRO A 534 -16.16 -11.42 -21.59
N ARG A 535 -16.15 -10.29 -22.30
CA ARG A 535 -15.70 -10.24 -23.70
C ARG A 535 -14.77 -9.08 -23.96
N GLN A 536 -13.70 -9.33 -24.71
CA GLN A 536 -12.91 -8.27 -25.32
C GLN A 536 -13.64 -7.76 -26.56
N LEU A 537 -13.94 -6.46 -26.59
CA LEU A 537 -14.63 -5.78 -27.68
C LEU A 537 -13.65 -5.28 -28.75
N ASP A 538 -12.57 -4.63 -28.32
CA ASP A 538 -11.57 -4.04 -29.22
C ASP A 538 -10.19 -3.97 -28.56
N VAL A 539 -9.14 -3.86 -29.38
CA VAL A 539 -7.75 -3.76 -28.94
C VAL A 539 -6.97 -2.79 -29.81
N VAL A 540 -6.42 -1.76 -29.16
CA VAL A 540 -5.42 -0.87 -29.72
C VAL A 540 -4.03 -1.42 -29.39
N ARG A 541 -3.24 -1.71 -30.42
CA ARG A 541 -1.84 -2.13 -30.26
C ARG A 541 -0.90 -0.96 -30.55
N TYR A 542 0.01 -0.70 -29.63
CA TYR A 542 1.02 0.34 -29.80
C TYR A 542 2.24 -0.19 -30.56
N PRO A 543 3.17 0.69 -31.00
CA PRO A 543 4.40 0.26 -31.67
C PRO A 543 5.20 -0.76 -30.86
N ARG A 544 6.00 -1.58 -31.54
CA ARG A 544 6.88 -2.56 -30.86
C ARG A 544 7.81 -1.86 -29.87
N HIS A 545 8.05 -2.54 -28.75
CA HIS A 545 8.86 -2.05 -27.62
C HIS A 545 8.32 -0.76 -27.01
N SER A 546 7.02 -0.48 -27.14
CA SER A 546 6.37 0.56 -26.35
C SER A 546 6.03 0.04 -24.96
N VAL A 547 5.99 0.96 -24.00
CA VAL A 547 5.57 0.72 -22.61
C VAL A 547 4.44 1.68 -22.30
N ALA A 548 3.40 1.20 -21.63
CA ALA A 548 2.34 2.05 -21.11
C ALA A 548 2.76 2.55 -19.74
N GLY A 549 2.74 3.85 -19.52
CA GLY A 549 3.17 4.44 -18.26
C GLY A 549 2.27 4.07 -17.08
N VAL A 550 0.98 3.85 -17.34
CA VAL A 550 0.00 3.38 -16.34
C VAL A 550 0.31 1.99 -15.77
N ALA A 551 1.18 1.21 -16.43
CA ALA A 551 1.63 -0.07 -15.91
C ALA A 551 2.55 0.06 -14.69
N THR A 552 3.26 1.19 -14.58
CA THR A 552 4.17 1.49 -13.48
C THR A 552 3.65 2.59 -12.56
N ASP A 553 2.88 3.53 -13.10
CA ASP A 553 2.31 4.65 -12.35
C ASP A 553 0.86 4.90 -12.81
N PRO A 554 -0.15 4.50 -12.02
CA PRO A 554 -1.55 4.64 -12.39
C PRO A 554 -1.99 6.10 -12.56
N ARG A 555 -1.24 7.07 -12.03
CA ARG A 555 -1.50 8.51 -12.16
C ARG A 555 -1.28 9.02 -13.59
N GLN A 556 -0.77 8.17 -14.48
CA GLN A 556 -0.60 8.45 -15.90
C GLN A 556 -1.81 8.04 -16.78
N LEU A 557 -2.93 7.66 -16.18
CA LEU A 557 -4.21 7.45 -16.86
C LEU A 557 -5.27 8.42 -16.36
N THR A 558 -6.02 9.00 -17.31
CA THR A 558 -7.13 9.90 -17.02
C THR A 558 -8.35 9.47 -17.81
N TRP A 559 -9.49 9.36 -17.12
CA TRP A 559 -10.78 9.07 -17.72
C TRP A 559 -11.65 10.33 -17.78
N LEU A 560 -12.12 10.68 -18.98
CA LEU A 560 -13.00 11.81 -19.24
C LEU A 560 -14.42 11.30 -19.58
N PRO A 561 -15.30 11.10 -18.59
CA PRO A 561 -16.60 10.46 -18.80
C PRO A 561 -17.50 11.21 -19.78
N ASP A 562 -17.51 12.55 -19.74
CA ASP A 562 -18.35 13.39 -20.59
C ASP A 562 -17.99 13.29 -22.09
N ARG A 563 -16.71 12.97 -22.37
CA ARG A 563 -16.19 12.79 -23.74
C ARG A 563 -16.08 11.32 -24.14
N ARG A 564 -16.22 10.41 -23.17
CA ARG A 564 -15.93 8.98 -23.31
C ARG A 564 -14.51 8.76 -23.84
N THR A 565 -13.54 9.46 -23.26
CA THR A 565 -12.15 9.44 -23.70
C THR A 565 -11.25 8.96 -22.58
N VAL A 566 -10.41 7.97 -22.85
CA VAL A 566 -9.31 7.56 -21.97
C VAL A 566 -8.03 8.19 -22.50
N LEU A 567 -7.28 8.85 -21.63
CA LEU A 567 -5.96 9.35 -21.91
C LEU A 567 -4.94 8.50 -21.17
N THR A 568 -3.91 8.01 -21.84
CA THR A 568 -2.82 7.26 -21.19
C THR A 568 -1.47 7.62 -21.80
N VAL A 569 -0.44 7.66 -20.96
CA VAL A 569 0.94 7.88 -21.40
C VAL A 569 1.51 6.59 -21.98
N VAL A 570 2.17 6.69 -23.13
CA VAL A 570 2.86 5.58 -23.80
C VAL A 570 4.23 6.07 -24.26
N SER A 571 5.28 5.31 -24.00
CA SER A 571 6.65 5.68 -24.40
C SER A 571 7.31 4.58 -25.22
N SER A 572 8.32 4.94 -26.04
CA SER A 572 9.17 3.95 -26.72
C SER A 572 10.38 3.57 -25.87
N ALA A 573 10.65 2.28 -25.72
CA ALA A 573 11.71 1.80 -24.84
C ALA A 573 13.15 2.03 -25.35
N TRP A 574 13.38 2.37 -26.64
CA TRP A 574 14.73 2.46 -27.21
C TRP A 574 15.01 3.62 -28.19
N ARG A 575 16.20 4.23 -28.01
CA ARG A 575 16.97 5.13 -28.91
C ARG A 575 16.38 6.51 -29.25
N SER A 576 15.08 6.71 -29.10
CA SER A 576 14.44 8.02 -29.20
C SER A 576 13.19 8.00 -28.33
N ARG A 577 13.36 8.19 -27.00
CA ARG A 577 12.32 8.15 -25.96
C ARG A 577 11.21 9.17 -26.23
N THR A 578 10.43 8.93 -27.28
CA THR A 578 9.27 9.73 -27.60
C THR A 578 8.18 9.27 -26.66
N VAL A 579 7.59 10.23 -25.98
CA VAL A 579 6.45 10.01 -25.12
C VAL A 579 5.24 10.54 -25.85
N TRP A 580 4.20 9.73 -25.89
CA TRP A 580 2.92 10.06 -26.45
C TRP A 580 1.86 10.04 -25.37
N VAL A 581 0.87 10.91 -25.54
CA VAL A 581 -0.45 10.70 -24.96
C VAL A 581 -1.27 9.95 -26.00
N SER A 582 -1.72 8.75 -25.63
CA SER A 582 -2.72 8.01 -26.38
C SER A 582 -4.10 8.53 -25.99
N VAL A 583 -4.80 9.15 -26.95
CA VAL A 583 -6.18 9.63 -26.81
C VAL A 583 -7.08 8.54 -27.39
N LEU A 584 -7.77 7.80 -26.51
CA LEU A 584 -8.65 6.69 -26.84
C LEU A 584 -10.11 7.14 -26.73
N GLU A 585 -10.75 7.40 -27.86
CA GLU A 585 -12.17 7.76 -27.92
C GLU A 585 -13.04 6.51 -28.08
N LEU A 586 -14.08 6.39 -27.25
CA LEU A 586 -14.92 5.19 -27.19
C LEU A 586 -16.26 5.40 -27.89
N ASP A 587 -16.52 4.63 -28.95
CA ASP A 587 -17.82 4.59 -29.64
C ASP A 587 -18.31 3.16 -29.88
N GLY A 588 -19.52 2.83 -29.45
CA GLY A 588 -20.22 1.59 -29.82
C GLY A 588 -19.54 0.26 -29.45
N GLY A 589 -18.40 0.25 -28.77
CA GLY A 589 -17.56 -0.94 -28.56
C GLY A 589 -16.25 -0.96 -29.34
N ALA A 590 -15.92 0.10 -30.07
CA ALA A 590 -14.62 0.32 -30.68
C ALA A 590 -13.84 1.42 -29.93
N MET A 591 -12.52 1.45 -30.12
CA MET A 591 -11.62 2.49 -29.65
C MET A 591 -10.90 3.14 -30.83
N ASP A 592 -11.13 4.43 -31.04
CA ASP A 592 -10.33 5.22 -31.95
C ASP A 592 -9.12 5.80 -31.19
N ASN A 593 -7.91 5.52 -31.69
CA ASN A 593 -6.67 5.97 -31.06
C ASN A 593 -6.01 7.10 -31.85
N ARG A 594 -5.73 8.22 -31.17
CA ARG A 594 -4.85 9.28 -31.64
C ARG A 594 -3.63 9.42 -30.71
N MET A 595 -2.45 9.16 -31.26
CA MET A 595 -1.17 9.32 -30.55
C MET A 595 -0.63 10.75 -30.70
N VAL A 596 -0.60 11.51 -29.60
CA VAL A 596 -0.10 12.90 -29.56
C VAL A 596 1.30 12.89 -28.95
N PRO A 597 2.36 13.27 -29.69
CA PRO A 597 3.70 13.38 -29.10
C PRO A 597 3.76 14.57 -28.14
N VAL A 598 4.20 14.33 -26.91
CA VAL A 598 4.20 15.34 -25.84
C VAL A 598 5.58 15.62 -25.27
N GLU A 599 6.48 14.64 -25.28
CA GLU A 599 7.80 14.77 -24.65
C GLU A 599 8.83 13.96 -25.43
N ARG A 600 10.10 14.37 -25.35
CA ARG A 600 11.24 13.59 -25.86
C ARG A 600 12.33 13.54 -24.80
N GLY A 601 12.53 12.39 -24.19
CA GLY A 601 13.61 12.25 -23.21
C GLY A 601 13.30 11.24 -22.11
N SER A 602 14.00 11.36 -20.99
CA SER A 602 13.84 10.49 -19.82
C SER A 602 12.56 10.73 -19.04
N ASP A 603 11.93 11.88 -19.24
CA ASP A 603 10.97 12.44 -18.28
C ASP A 603 9.54 11.90 -18.52
N ALA A 604 9.41 10.68 -19.04
CA ALA A 604 8.13 10.04 -19.28
C ALA A 604 7.33 9.84 -17.98
N ALA A 605 8.02 9.55 -16.86
CA ALA A 605 7.42 9.41 -15.53
C ALA A 605 6.78 10.72 -15.03
N LEU A 606 7.27 11.88 -15.49
CA LEU A 606 6.76 13.21 -15.09
C LEU A 606 5.52 13.66 -15.85
N VAL A 607 5.07 12.90 -16.86
CA VAL A 607 3.89 13.28 -17.63
C VAL A 607 2.64 13.08 -16.78
N ARG A 608 1.83 14.14 -16.63
CA ARG A 608 0.52 14.11 -15.96
C ARG A 608 -0.54 14.72 -16.86
N LEU A 609 -1.75 14.16 -16.75
CA LEU A 609 -2.91 14.50 -17.57
C LEU A 609 -4.05 14.93 -16.64
N VAL A 610 -4.03 16.18 -16.22
CA VAL A 610 -4.83 16.62 -15.08
C VAL A 610 -6.16 17.21 -15.56
N PRO A 611 -7.32 16.54 -15.35
CA PRO A 611 -8.60 17.08 -15.76
C PRO A 611 -9.02 18.24 -14.87
N LEU A 612 -9.57 19.30 -15.47
CA LEU A 612 -10.09 20.47 -14.76
C LEU A 612 -11.61 20.50 -14.75
N ALA A 613 -12.19 21.22 -13.79
CA ALA A 613 -13.63 21.48 -13.74
C ALA A 613 -14.16 22.25 -14.97
N SER A 614 -13.29 22.96 -15.71
CA SER A 614 -13.64 23.60 -16.98
C SER A 614 -13.90 22.59 -18.12
N GLY A 615 -13.51 21.33 -17.94
CA GLY A 615 -13.50 20.29 -18.96
C GLY A 615 -12.25 20.30 -19.85
N GLU A 616 -11.30 21.20 -19.60
CA GLU A 616 -9.95 21.14 -20.18
C GLU A 616 -9.07 20.12 -19.43
N VAL A 617 -7.99 19.70 -20.07
CA VAL A 617 -6.99 18.83 -19.44
C VAL A 617 -5.65 19.54 -19.50
N VAL A 618 -5.01 19.73 -18.35
CA VAL A 618 -3.65 20.23 -18.27
C VAL A 618 -2.69 19.08 -18.54
N LEU A 619 -1.89 19.23 -19.59
CA LEU A 619 -0.73 18.40 -19.86
C LEU A 619 0.48 19.00 -19.14
N VAL A 620 0.99 18.26 -18.17
CA VAL A 620 2.28 18.55 -17.53
C VAL A 620 3.31 17.59 -18.11
N THR A 621 4.45 18.11 -18.56
CA THR A 621 5.59 17.31 -19.04
C THR A 621 6.85 17.61 -18.24
N GLY A 622 7.98 17.01 -18.58
CA GLY A 622 9.25 17.27 -17.90
C GLY A 622 9.69 18.74 -17.93
N GLU A 623 9.21 19.51 -18.90
CA GLU A 623 9.63 20.90 -19.15
C GLU A 623 8.48 21.92 -19.09
N ASP A 624 7.26 21.54 -19.50
CA ASP A 624 6.17 22.50 -19.75
C ASP A 624 4.87 22.16 -18.99
N VAL A 625 4.01 23.17 -18.87
CA VAL A 625 2.60 23.06 -18.44
C VAL A 625 1.73 23.72 -19.51
N SER A 626 0.81 22.97 -20.11
CA SER A 626 -0.03 23.43 -21.23
C SER A 626 -1.40 22.76 -21.22
N PHE A 627 -2.35 23.23 -22.03
CA PHE A 627 -3.59 22.50 -22.25
C PHE A 627 -3.44 21.46 -23.37
N LEU A 628 -3.96 20.26 -23.15
CA LEU A 628 -4.02 19.22 -24.16
C LEU A 628 -5.14 19.51 -25.17
N ASP A 629 -4.79 19.54 -26.46
CA ASP A 629 -5.75 19.68 -27.55
C ASP A 629 -6.47 18.34 -27.80
N LEU A 630 -7.72 18.28 -27.36
CA LEU A 630 -8.56 17.07 -27.33
C LEU A 630 -9.56 17.04 -28.48
#